data_AF-Q9NC74-F1
#
_entry.id   AF-Q9NC74-F1
#
_cell.length_a   1.000
_cell.length_b   1.000
_cell.length_c   1.000
_cell.angle_alpha   90.00
_cell.angle_beta   90.00
_cell.angle_gamma   90.00
#
_symmetry.space_group_name_H-M   'P 1'
#
loop_
_entity.id
_entity.type
_entity.pdbx_description
1 polymer ?
#
loop_
_entity_poly.entity_id
_entity_poly.type
_entity_poly.pdbx_seq_one_letter_code
_entity_poly.pdbx_strand_id
1 'polypeptide(L)'
;MAQAGDIDRREDNKKDIELHNGFNVDCGLKGSKLSGGQKQRIAIARAIIRKPKMLILDEATSALDEASQRKVQVALENIMNDRTSIVIAHRLSTVEKCDRIMVLESGRLVEEG
;
A
#
# COMPACT_ATOMS: atom_id res chain seq x y z
N MET A 1 3.13 28.87 -22.66
CA MET A 1 4.39 28.25 -22.20
C MET A 1 4.32 28.12 -20.68
N ALA A 2 3.88 26.97 -20.16
CA ALA A 2 3.90 26.69 -18.73
C ALA A 2 5.14 25.82 -18.45
N GLN A 3 6.00 26.27 -17.55
CA GLN A 3 7.17 25.51 -17.10
C GLN A 3 6.70 24.28 -16.33
N ALA A 4 7.13 23.11 -16.79
CA ALA A 4 6.96 21.83 -16.11
C ALA A 4 7.70 21.89 -14.77
N GLY A 5 6.95 21.81 -13.68
CA GLY A 5 7.48 21.75 -12.32
C GLY A 5 8.35 20.52 -12.14
N ASP A 6 9.49 20.74 -11.48
CA ASP A 6 10.45 19.74 -11.01
C ASP A 6 9.76 18.51 -10.43
N ILE A 7 9.78 17.42 -11.19
CA ILE A 7 9.47 16.09 -10.68
C ILE A 7 10.70 15.67 -9.87
N ASP A 8 10.53 15.65 -8.55
CA ASP A 8 11.50 15.21 -7.55
C ASP A 8 12.05 13.82 -7.90
N ARG A 9 13.23 13.78 -8.53
CA ARG A 9 13.97 12.55 -8.89
C ARG A 9 14.93 12.09 -7.79
N ARG A 10 14.64 12.34 -6.50
CA ARG A 10 15.56 12.01 -5.38
C ARG A 10 15.10 10.90 -4.42
N GLU A 11 14.27 9.94 -4.85
CA GLU A 11 13.85 8.84 -3.96
C GLU A 11 14.65 7.52 -4.08
N ASP A 12 15.46 7.32 -5.11
CA ASP A 12 15.98 5.96 -5.42
C ASP A 12 17.27 5.52 -4.68
N ASN A 13 17.73 6.23 -3.64
CA ASN A 13 19.00 5.89 -2.96
C ASN A 13 18.97 5.92 -1.42
N LYS A 14 17.81 5.64 -0.79
CA LYS A 14 17.80 5.35 0.65
C LYS A 14 18.09 3.88 0.90
N LYS A 15 19.33 3.60 1.31
CA LYS A 15 19.73 2.33 1.93
C LYS A 15 18.71 1.96 3.00
N ASP A 16 18.19 0.74 2.95
CA ASP A 16 17.32 0.19 3.98
C ASP A 16 17.97 0.42 5.34
N ILE A 17 17.31 1.20 6.20
CA ILE A 17 17.75 1.35 7.59
C ILE A 17 17.64 -0.04 8.20
N GLU A 18 18.78 -0.56 8.60
CA GLU A 18 18.88 -1.85 9.23
C GLU A 18 18.26 -1.68 10.64
N LEU A 19 17.11 -2.31 10.87
CA LEU A 19 16.21 -2.04 12.01
C LEU A 19 16.71 -2.70 13.31
N HIS A 20 17.97 -2.49 13.68
CA HIS A 20 18.61 -3.15 14.82
C HIS A 20 17.99 -2.80 16.17
N ASN A 21 17.40 -1.60 16.29
CA ASN A 21 16.86 -1.07 17.55
C ASN A 21 15.37 -1.40 17.76
N GLY A 22 14.81 -2.32 16.97
CA GLY A 22 13.41 -2.72 17.10
C GLY A 22 12.44 -1.54 16.94
N PHE A 23 11.49 -1.39 17.88
CA PHE A 23 10.47 -0.32 17.83
C PHE A 23 10.99 1.08 18.19
N ASN A 24 12.21 1.20 18.71
CA ASN A 24 12.79 2.49 19.14
C ASN A 24 13.54 3.23 18.02
N VAL A 25 13.39 2.80 16.77
CA VAL A 25 14.04 3.42 15.61
C VAL A 25 13.45 4.81 15.36
N ASP A 26 14.31 5.83 15.33
CA ASP A 26 13.93 7.18 14.91
C ASP A 26 13.56 7.19 13.42
N CYS A 27 12.29 7.43 13.13
CA CYS A 27 11.75 7.45 11.78
C CYS A 27 11.88 8.82 11.09
N GLY A 28 12.35 9.86 11.79
CA GLY A 28 12.39 11.24 11.29
C GLY A 28 11.01 11.87 11.07
N LEU A 29 10.99 13.15 10.65
CA LEU A 29 9.76 13.90 10.44
C LEU A 29 8.89 13.22 9.36
N LYS A 30 7.63 12.91 9.67
CA LYS A 30 6.70 12.19 8.76
C LYS A 30 7.30 10.89 8.18
N GLY A 31 8.16 10.20 8.93
CA GLY A 31 8.79 8.96 8.48
C GLY A 31 9.86 9.19 7.41
N SER A 32 10.44 10.38 7.30
CA SER A 32 11.40 10.73 6.24
C SER A 32 12.61 9.82 6.17
N LYS A 33 12.98 9.13 7.24
CA LYS A 33 14.09 8.18 7.25
C LYS A 33 13.72 6.81 6.66
N LEU A 34 12.45 6.47 6.58
CA LEU A 34 11.98 5.18 6.10
C LEU A 34 11.90 5.12 4.57
N SER A 35 12.21 3.96 3.99
CA SER A 35 11.93 3.67 2.58
C SER A 35 10.41 3.59 2.32
N GLY A 36 9.99 3.71 1.06
CA GLY A 36 8.58 3.60 0.68
C GLY A 36 7.94 2.30 1.18
N GLY A 37 8.62 1.17 0.94
CA GLY A 37 8.19 -0.14 1.42
C GLY A 37 8.11 -0.26 2.95
N GLN A 38 9.05 0.36 3.69
CA GLN A 38 8.98 0.41 5.15
C GLN A 38 7.77 1.20 5.65
N LYS A 39 7.49 2.38 5.08
CA LYS A 39 6.30 3.18 5.42
C LYS A 39 5.02 2.39 5.14
N GLN A 40 4.97 1.69 4.01
CA GLN A 40 3.82 0.86 3.61
C GLN A 40 3.58 -0.28 4.61
N ARG A 41 4.62 -1.04 4.99
CA ARG A 41 4.51 -2.11 6.01
C ARG A 41 4.02 -1.58 7.35
N ILE A 42 4.48 -0.40 7.79
CA ILE A 42 3.99 0.23 9.02
C ILE A 42 2.52 0.64 8.89
N ALA A 43 2.09 1.18 7.75
CA ALA A 43 0.68 1.52 7.51
C ALA A 43 -0.22 0.27 7.59
N ILE A 44 0.21 -0.84 7.00
CA ILE A 44 -0.48 -2.13 7.07
C ILE A 44 -0.56 -2.63 8.52
N ALA A 45 0.56 -2.62 9.25
CA ALA A 45 0.59 -3.00 10.67
C ALA A 45 -0.39 -2.15 11.51
N ARG A 46 -0.44 -0.83 11.26
CA ARG A 46 -1.42 0.07 11.90
C ARG A 46 -2.86 -0.34 11.57
N ALA A 47 -3.17 -0.70 10.33
CA ALA A 47 -4.50 -1.15 9.93
C ALA A 47 -4.90 -2.49 10.59
N ILE A 48 -3.95 -3.42 10.75
CA ILE A 48 -4.15 -4.67 11.48
C ILE A 48 -4.58 -4.37 12.93
N ILE A 49 -3.75 -3.59 13.63
CA ILE A 49 -3.92 -3.28 15.06
C ILE A 49 -5.21 -2.49 15.30
N ARG A 50 -5.51 -1.52 14.42
CA ARG A 50 -6.67 -0.62 14.56
C ARG A 50 -8.01 -1.33 14.41
N LYS A 51 -8.06 -2.46 13.71
CA LYS A 51 -9.28 -3.21 13.38
C LYS A 51 -10.44 -2.34 12.82
N PRO A 52 -10.23 -1.50 11.78
CA PRO A 52 -11.31 -0.74 11.16
C PRO A 52 -12.40 -1.64 10.58
N LYS A 53 -13.65 -1.15 10.59
CA LYS A 53 -14.79 -1.81 9.93
C LYS A 53 -14.74 -1.72 8.40
N MET A 54 -14.10 -0.66 7.88
CA MET A 54 -13.93 -0.42 6.45
C MET A 54 -12.46 -0.20 6.13
N LEU A 55 -11.97 -0.87 5.09
CA LEU A 55 -10.60 -0.80 4.61
C LEU A 55 -10.60 -0.28 3.17
N ILE A 56 -9.73 0.69 2.87
CA ILE A 56 -9.48 1.16 1.51
C ILE A 56 -8.00 0.88 1.22
N LEU A 57 -7.73 0.07 0.21
CA LEU A 57 -6.39 -0.35 -0.19
C LEU A 57 -6.11 0.20 -1.59
N ASP A 58 -5.37 1.29 -1.64
CA ASP A 58 -4.91 1.90 -2.88
C ASP A 58 -3.47 1.48 -3.17
N GLU A 59 -3.28 0.61 -4.17
CA GLU A 59 -1.95 0.09 -4.58
C GLU A 59 -1.03 -0.27 -3.40
N ALA A 60 -1.59 -0.92 -2.36
CA ALA A 60 -0.95 -1.05 -1.04
C ALA A 60 0.32 -1.94 -1.01
N THR A 61 0.87 -2.32 -2.17
CA THR A 61 2.09 -3.13 -2.31
C THR A 61 3.06 -2.63 -3.38
N SER A 62 2.82 -1.49 -4.06
CA SER A 62 3.63 -1.04 -5.21
C SER A 62 5.09 -0.75 -4.88
N ALA A 63 5.40 -0.35 -3.64
CA ALA A 63 6.74 0.07 -3.19
C ALA A 63 7.57 -1.07 -2.55
N LEU A 64 7.22 -2.34 -2.79
CA LEU A 64 7.84 -3.51 -2.16
C LEU A 64 8.51 -4.44 -3.19
N ASP A 65 9.60 -5.09 -2.80
CA ASP A 65 10.19 -6.21 -3.56
C ASP A 65 9.24 -7.41 -3.63
N GLU A 66 9.41 -8.28 -4.63
CA GLU A 66 8.49 -9.38 -4.93
C GLU A 66 8.23 -10.32 -3.74
N ALA A 67 9.27 -10.64 -2.96
CA ALA A 67 9.15 -11.52 -1.80
C ALA A 67 8.39 -10.84 -0.64
N SER A 68 8.69 -9.56 -0.39
CA SER A 68 7.94 -8.74 0.58
C SER A 68 6.49 -8.53 0.16
N GLN A 69 6.22 -8.34 -1.13
CA GLN A 69 4.88 -8.17 -1.66
C GLN A 69 4.00 -9.37 -1.35
N ARG A 70 4.51 -10.60 -1.57
CA ARG A 70 3.74 -11.81 -1.28
C ARG A 70 3.37 -11.91 0.19
N LYS A 71 4.30 -11.61 1.11
CA LYS A 71 4.03 -11.60 2.56
C LYS A 71 2.97 -10.56 2.95
N VAL A 72 3.08 -9.36 2.39
CA VAL A 72 2.11 -8.29 2.63
C VAL A 72 0.75 -8.62 2.06
N GLN A 73 0.70 -9.21 0.86
CA GLN A 73 -0.53 -9.63 0.20
C GLN A 73 -1.31 -10.63 1.07
N VAL A 74 -0.62 -11.66 1.59
CA VAL A 74 -1.23 -12.62 2.53
C VAL A 74 -1.76 -11.94 3.80
N ALA A 75 -1.01 -10.97 4.34
CA ALA A 75 -1.47 -10.21 5.49
C ALA A 75 -2.72 -9.37 5.17
N LEU A 76 -2.77 -8.71 4.01
CA LEU A 76 -3.93 -7.94 3.56
C LEU A 76 -5.15 -8.84 3.37
N GLU A 77 -5.00 -9.99 2.72
CA GLU A 77 -6.07 -10.99 2.55
C GLU A 77 -6.68 -11.41 3.89
N ASN A 78 -5.84 -11.74 4.87
CA ASN A 78 -6.32 -12.11 6.20
C ASN A 78 -7.08 -10.97 6.91
N ILE A 79 -6.72 -9.72 6.66
CA ILE A 79 -7.41 -8.56 7.25
C ILE A 79 -8.76 -8.33 6.59
N MET A 80 -8.86 -8.60 5.28
CA MET A 80 -10.07 -8.36 4.48
C MET A 80 -11.20 -9.35 4.81
N ASN A 81 -10.89 -10.59 5.21
CA ASN A 81 -11.88 -11.66 5.42
C ASN A 81 -13.06 -11.34 6.35
N ASP A 82 -12.93 -10.35 7.25
CA ASP A 82 -14.00 -9.94 8.17
C ASP A 82 -14.36 -8.45 8.04
N ARG A 83 -14.06 -7.81 6.90
CA ARG A 83 -14.16 -6.36 6.74
C ARG A 83 -14.65 -5.97 5.36
N THR A 84 -15.47 -4.92 5.32
CA THR A 84 -15.79 -4.25 4.06
C THR A 84 -14.51 -3.62 3.51
N SER A 85 -14.06 -4.11 2.36
CA SER A 85 -12.79 -3.72 1.77
C SER A 85 -13.01 -3.21 0.36
N ILE A 86 -12.49 -2.02 0.06
CA ILE A 86 -12.42 -1.46 -1.29
C ILE A 86 -10.96 -1.54 -1.70
N VAL A 87 -10.69 -2.25 -2.79
CA VAL A 87 -9.33 -2.51 -3.25
C VAL A 87 -9.18 -1.92 -4.65
N ILE A 88 -8.20 -1.02 -4.80
CA ILE A 88 -7.76 -0.54 -6.11
C ILE A 88 -6.62 -1.46 -6.54
N ALA A 89 -6.93 -2.36 -7.46
CA ALA A 89 -6.04 -3.45 -7.84
C ALA A 89 -5.36 -3.15 -9.19
N HIS A 90 -4.04 -3.32 -9.24
CA HIS A 90 -3.25 -3.37 -10.47
C HIS A 90 -2.82 -4.80 -10.85
N ARG A 91 -3.30 -5.79 -10.09
CA ARG A 91 -2.95 -7.21 -10.24
C ARG A 91 -4.21 -8.04 -10.37
N LEU A 92 -4.24 -8.89 -11.39
CA LEU A 92 -5.35 -9.80 -11.63
C LEU A 92 -5.59 -10.73 -10.42
N SER A 93 -4.53 -11.22 -9.78
CA SER A 93 -4.64 -12.09 -8.61
C SER A 93 -5.31 -11.44 -7.38
N THR A 94 -5.31 -10.11 -7.31
CA THR A 94 -6.06 -9.37 -6.28
C THR A 94 -7.53 -9.23 -6.70
N VAL A 95 -7.78 -8.94 -7.98
CA VAL A 95 -9.13 -8.81 -8.56
C VAL A 95 -9.90 -10.13 -8.44
N GLU A 96 -9.26 -11.27 -8.76
CA GLU A 96 -9.86 -12.61 -8.71
C GLU A 96 -10.37 -13.02 -7.32
N LYS A 97 -9.90 -12.37 -6.26
CA LYS A 97 -10.27 -12.65 -4.87
C LYS A 97 -11.36 -11.74 -4.33
N CYS A 98 -11.78 -10.73 -5.08
CA CYS A 98 -12.81 -9.80 -4.65
C CYS A 98 -14.20 -10.43 -4.81
N ASP A 99 -15.10 -10.17 -3.87
CA ASP A 99 -16.50 -10.60 -3.96
C ASP A 99 -17.27 -9.91 -5.10
N ARG A 100 -16.86 -8.68 -5.43
CA ARG A 100 -17.39 -7.86 -6.53
C ARG A 100 -16.25 -7.02 -7.12
N ILE A 101 -16.30 -6.84 -8.42
CA ILE A 101 -15.38 -6.05 -9.23
C ILE A 101 -16.17 -4.88 -9.79
N MET A 102 -15.61 -3.68 -9.69
CA MET A 102 -16.21 -2.44 -10.19
C MET A 102 -15.23 -1.78 -11.15
N VAL A 103 -15.61 -1.63 -12.41
CA VAL A 103 -14.78 -1.00 -13.44
C VAL A 103 -15.17 0.48 -13.57
N LEU A 104 -14.19 1.36 -13.32
CA LEU A 104 -14.37 2.80 -13.43
C LEU A 104 -13.69 3.31 -14.72
N GLU A 105 -14.44 4.04 -15.53
CA GLU A 105 -13.93 4.73 -16.72
C GLU A 105 -14.41 6.19 -16.72
N SER A 106 -13.47 7.14 -16.90
CA SER A 106 -13.77 8.58 -16.93
C SER A 106 -14.60 9.07 -15.73
N GLY A 107 -14.35 8.50 -14.54
CA GLY A 107 -15.05 8.83 -13.30
C GLY A 107 -16.46 8.26 -13.18
N ARG A 108 -16.85 7.30 -14.03
CA ARG A 108 -18.15 6.62 -13.99
C ARG A 108 -17.97 5.11 -13.86
N LEU A 109 -18.90 4.46 -13.16
CA LEU A 109 -19.01 2.99 -13.13
C LEU A 109 -19.55 2.52 -14.49
N VAL A 110 -18.76 1.75 -15.22
CA VAL A 110 -19.13 1.22 -16.54
C VAL A 110 -19.49 -0.27 -16.51
N GLU A 111 -18.98 -1.00 -15.51
CA GLU A 111 -19.27 -2.42 -15.32
C GLU A 111 -19.18 -2.79 -13.84
N GLU A 112 -20.02 -3.74 -13.41
CA GLU A 112 -19.91 -4.40 -12.12
C GLU A 112 -20.22 -5.89 -12.23
N GLY A 113 -19.50 -6.73 -11.49
CA GLY A 113 -19.62 -8.19 -11.54
C GLY A 113 -18.89 -8.88 -10.41
#